data_AF-A0A3N9XW57-F1
#
_entry.id   AF-A0A3N9XW57-F1
#
_cell.length_a   1.000
_cell.length_b   1.000
_cell.length_c   1.000
_cell.angle_alpha   90.00
_cell.angle_beta   90.00
_cell.angle_gamma   90.00
#
_symmetry.space_group_name_H-M   'P 1'
#
loop_
_entity.id
_entity.type
_entity.pdbx_description
1 polymer ?
#
loop_
_entity_poly.entity_id
_entity_poly.type
_entity_poly.pdbx_seq_one_letter_code
_entity_poly.pdbx_strand_id
1 'polypeptide(L)'
;MRLTKYAHSCLRVEHDGGVLVVDPGVFSDATAALDGADAVLITHEHPDHLDLAAVRRQLDRQPIPIHGPASLAGALGDAAEVLRPVNAGESFTAAGVAVRAYGGRHAVIHPDIPVIDNLGYLINDVVYHPGDSLVVPDETPVDTLFAPIHAPWSKFSEVVDFIRAVAPRRAYALHDALLNDNGLGVLDRQYTALSGTEYQRLEPGSRVDV
;
A
#
# COMPACT_ATOMS: atom_id res chain seq x y z
N MET A 1 8.49 5.00 14.42
CA MET A 1 7.13 4.62 13.96
C MET A 1 7.06 3.09 13.94
N ARG A 2 5.89 2.48 14.19
CA ARG A 2 5.76 1.00 14.17
C ARG A 2 4.84 0.57 13.03
N LEU A 3 5.28 -0.40 12.24
CA LEU A 3 4.51 -0.98 11.15
C LEU A 3 4.08 -2.40 11.49
N THR A 4 2.88 -2.79 11.07
CA THR A 4 2.42 -4.18 11.05
C THR A 4 1.89 -4.51 9.66
N LYS A 5 2.39 -5.58 9.04
CA LYS A 5 1.88 -6.04 7.73
C LYS A 5 0.76 -7.06 7.96
N TYR A 6 -0.45 -6.79 7.49
CA TYR A 6 -1.62 -7.66 7.63
C TYR A 6 -1.86 -8.55 6.39
N ALA A 7 -0.76 -8.99 5.78
CA ALA A 7 -0.70 -9.68 4.48
C ALA A 7 -0.90 -8.76 3.26
N HIS A 8 -0.52 -9.27 2.09
CA HIS A 8 -0.73 -8.66 0.78
C HIS A 8 -0.29 -7.18 0.72
N SER A 9 -1.24 -6.26 0.56
CA SER A 9 -1.03 -4.80 0.53
C SER A 9 -1.36 -4.09 1.85
N CYS A 10 -1.94 -4.78 2.84
CA CYS A 10 -2.44 -4.11 4.02
C CYS A 10 -1.33 -3.80 5.03
N LEU A 11 -1.13 -2.51 5.29
CA LEU A 11 -0.20 -2.02 6.31
C LEU A 11 -0.94 -1.24 7.38
N ARG A 12 -0.60 -1.51 8.64
CA ARG A 12 -1.00 -0.69 9.78
C ARG A 12 0.20 0.08 10.29
N VAL A 13 0.04 1.38 10.47
CA VAL A 13 1.07 2.32 10.90
C VAL A 13 0.63 2.93 12.23
N GLU A 14 1.51 2.83 13.23
CA GLU A 14 1.35 3.42 14.56
C GLU A 14 2.40 4.50 14.77
N HIS A 15 1.97 5.72 15.05
CA HIS A 15 2.86 6.85 15.29
C HIS A 15 2.21 7.87 16.21
N ASP A 16 2.91 8.24 17.30
CA ASP A 16 2.53 9.31 18.22
C ASP A 16 1.07 9.24 18.73
N GLY A 17 0.59 8.01 18.93
CA GLY A 17 -0.76 7.72 19.42
C GLY A 17 -1.83 7.58 18.34
N GLY A 18 -1.52 7.92 17.08
CA GLY A 18 -2.40 7.74 15.93
C GLY A 18 -2.20 6.40 15.22
N VAL A 19 -3.29 5.92 14.61
CA VAL A 19 -3.34 4.69 13.83
C VAL A 19 -3.82 4.98 12.41
N LEU A 20 -2.95 4.70 11.44
CA LEU A 20 -3.24 4.79 10.01
C LEU A 20 -3.21 3.40 9.38
N VAL A 21 -4.22 3.05 8.59
CA VAL A 21 -4.27 1.78 7.85
C VAL A 21 -4.20 2.08 6.35
N VAL A 22 -3.37 1.35 5.62
CA VAL A 22 -3.23 1.42 4.16
C VAL A 22 -3.76 0.13 3.57
N ASP A 23 -4.60 0.25 2.54
CA ASP A 23 -5.11 -0.85 1.71
C ASP A 23 -5.63 -2.07 2.49
N PRO A 24 -6.67 -1.91 3.34
CA PRO A 24 -7.33 -3.02 4.03
C PRO A 24 -8.17 -3.87 3.05
N GLY A 25 -7.51 -4.59 2.15
CA GLY A 25 -8.11 -5.38 1.07
C GLY A 25 -8.51 -6.81 1.45
N VAL A 26 -9.24 -7.49 0.55
CA VAL A 26 -9.84 -8.82 0.82
C VAL A 26 -8.83 -9.96 1.00
N PHE A 27 -7.57 -9.77 0.60
CA PHE A 27 -6.48 -10.74 0.83
C PHE A 27 -5.71 -10.49 2.13
N SER A 28 -6.20 -9.57 2.95
CA SER A 28 -5.63 -9.22 4.26
C SER A 28 -6.58 -9.59 5.40
N ASP A 29 -6.09 -9.57 6.63
CA ASP A 29 -6.98 -9.50 7.80
C ASP A 29 -7.40 -8.03 8.04
N ALA A 30 -8.22 -7.52 7.12
CA ALA A 30 -8.67 -6.13 7.10
C ALA A 30 -9.40 -5.72 8.39
N THR A 31 -10.16 -6.65 8.99
CA THR A 31 -10.91 -6.36 10.22
C THR A 31 -9.96 -6.16 11.40
N ALA A 32 -8.92 -6.99 11.55
CA ALA A 32 -7.93 -6.80 12.60
C ALA A 32 -7.04 -5.56 12.34
N ALA A 33 -6.74 -5.26 11.08
CA ALA A 33 -5.97 -4.06 10.72
C ALA A 33 -6.71 -2.76 11.09
N LEU A 34 -8.01 -2.71 10.82
CA LEU A 34 -8.88 -1.54 11.03
C LEU A 34 -9.29 -1.31 12.50
N ASP A 35 -9.08 -2.27 13.40
CA ASP A 35 -9.48 -2.09 14.79
C ASP A 35 -8.67 -0.97 15.47
N GLY A 36 -9.40 0.03 15.96
CA GLY A 36 -8.84 1.26 16.52
C GLY A 36 -8.11 2.14 15.50
N ALA A 37 -8.40 2.03 14.21
CA ALA A 37 -7.88 2.93 13.19
C ALA A 37 -8.48 4.34 13.33
N ASP A 38 -7.67 5.37 13.12
CA ASP A 38 -8.08 6.77 13.14
C ASP A 38 -8.25 7.36 11.73
N ALA A 39 -7.60 6.74 10.73
CA ALA A 39 -7.76 7.07 9.31
C ALA A 39 -7.37 5.86 8.43
N VAL A 40 -7.86 5.88 7.20
CA VAL A 40 -7.52 4.87 6.18
C VAL A 40 -6.97 5.57 4.94
N LEU A 41 -5.90 5.03 4.36
CA LEU A 41 -5.46 5.35 3.00
C LEU A 41 -5.85 4.18 2.08
N ILE A 42 -6.42 4.49 0.92
CA ILE A 42 -6.73 3.50 -0.11
C ILE A 42 -6.10 3.97 -1.42
N THR A 43 -5.20 3.15 -1.96
CA THR A 43 -4.46 3.46 -3.17
C THR A 43 -5.38 3.50 -4.40
N HIS A 44 -6.31 2.55 -4.51
CA HIS A 44 -7.28 2.44 -5.61
C HIS A 44 -8.44 1.47 -5.29
N GLU A 45 -9.43 1.37 -6.19
CA GLU A 45 -10.69 0.66 -5.95
C GLU A 45 -10.68 -0.88 -6.06
N HIS A 46 -9.56 -1.54 -6.36
CA HIS A 46 -9.57 -3.00 -6.52
C HIS A 46 -9.82 -3.74 -5.18
N PRO A 47 -10.47 -4.92 -5.21
CA PRO A 47 -10.86 -5.63 -3.99
C PRO A 47 -9.69 -6.04 -3.08
N ASP A 48 -8.54 -6.37 -3.66
CA ASP A 48 -7.31 -6.73 -2.95
C ASP A 48 -6.64 -5.54 -2.25
N HIS A 49 -7.14 -4.31 -2.46
CA HIS A 49 -6.78 -3.10 -1.74
C HIS A 49 -7.94 -2.54 -0.89
N LEU A 50 -9.18 -2.92 -1.19
CA LEU A 50 -10.39 -2.49 -0.49
C LEU A 50 -11.35 -3.65 -0.18
N ASP A 51 -11.39 -4.08 1.08
CA ASP A 51 -12.52 -4.83 1.65
C ASP A 51 -13.60 -3.85 2.10
N LEU A 52 -14.51 -3.52 1.20
CA LEU A 52 -15.62 -2.60 1.45
C LEU A 52 -16.49 -3.05 2.64
N ALA A 53 -16.65 -4.36 2.86
CA ALA A 53 -17.46 -4.86 3.95
C ALA A 53 -16.76 -4.63 5.30
N ALA A 54 -15.45 -4.84 5.40
CA ALA A 54 -14.67 -4.51 6.59
C ALA A 54 -14.65 -3.01 6.87
N VAL A 55 -14.45 -2.18 5.84
CA VAL A 55 -14.49 -0.72 5.96
C VAL A 55 -15.84 -0.24 6.47
N ARG A 56 -16.96 -0.71 5.92
CA ARG A 56 -18.31 -0.35 6.39
C ARG A 56 -18.52 -0.73 7.86
N ARG A 57 -18.14 -1.95 8.26
CA ARG A 57 -18.23 -2.35 9.68
C ARG A 57 -17.43 -1.45 10.61
N GLN A 58 -16.26 -0.97 10.16
CA GLN A 58 -15.48 0.00 10.93
C GLN A 58 -16.18 1.35 11.03
N LEU A 59 -16.71 1.87 9.91
CA LEU A 59 -17.42 3.15 9.88
C LEU A 59 -18.71 3.14 10.73
N ASP A 60 -19.42 2.01 10.77
CA ASP A 60 -20.60 1.82 11.63
C ASP A 60 -20.26 1.90 13.13
N ARG A 61 -19.04 1.50 13.51
CA ARG A 61 -18.53 1.61 14.89
C ARG A 61 -18.01 3.02 15.18
N GLN A 62 -17.23 3.57 14.26
CA GLN A 62 -16.58 4.86 14.38
C GLN A 62 -16.31 5.45 12.98
N PRO A 63 -16.95 6.56 12.61
CA PRO A 63 -16.62 7.27 11.38
C PRO A 63 -15.18 7.77 11.44
N ILE A 64 -14.38 7.37 10.46
CA ILE A 64 -12.98 7.80 10.27
C ILE A 64 -12.77 8.26 8.83
N PRO A 65 -11.90 9.26 8.59
CA PRO A 65 -11.61 9.72 7.25
C PRO A 65 -10.94 8.62 6.41
N ILE A 66 -11.37 8.54 5.16
CA ILE A 66 -10.74 7.71 4.13
C ILE A 66 -10.05 8.66 3.15
N HIS A 67 -8.77 8.49 2.91
CA HIS A 67 -8.01 9.25 1.92
C HIS A 67 -7.73 8.36 0.71
N GLY A 68 -7.96 8.87 -0.50
CA GLY A 68 -7.83 8.08 -1.72
C GLY A 68 -8.14 8.90 -2.97
N PRO A 69 -7.99 8.32 -4.18
CA PRO A 69 -8.37 9.01 -5.41
C PRO A 69 -9.88 9.28 -5.43
N ALA A 70 -10.30 10.32 -6.15
CA ALA A 70 -11.72 10.65 -6.29
C ALA A 70 -12.55 9.52 -6.94
N SER A 71 -11.92 8.67 -7.77
CA SER A 71 -12.53 7.48 -8.39
C SER A 71 -13.12 6.51 -7.37
N LEU A 72 -12.57 6.51 -6.15
CA LEU A 72 -12.98 5.60 -5.07
C LEU A 72 -14.42 5.82 -4.59
N ALA A 73 -15.00 7.01 -4.83
CA ALA A 73 -16.36 7.33 -4.43
C ALA A 73 -17.38 6.32 -4.96
N GLY A 74 -17.20 5.84 -6.20
CA GLY A 74 -18.08 4.83 -6.81
C GLY A 74 -18.06 3.49 -6.07
N ALA A 75 -16.88 3.04 -5.66
CA ALA A 75 -16.71 1.80 -4.91
C ALA A 75 -17.23 1.89 -3.47
N LEU A 76 -17.06 3.06 -2.83
CA LEU A 76 -17.51 3.28 -1.45
C LEU A 76 -19.04 3.39 -1.32
N GLY A 77 -19.71 3.95 -2.34
CA GLY A 77 -21.14 4.26 -2.26
C GLY A 77 -21.40 5.27 -1.15
N ASP A 78 -22.34 4.97 -0.23
CA ASP A 78 -22.68 5.87 0.88
C ASP A 78 -21.48 6.20 1.79
N ALA A 79 -20.50 5.28 1.91
CA ALA A 79 -19.28 5.52 2.67
C ALA A 79 -18.38 6.62 2.06
N ALA A 80 -18.68 7.10 0.86
CA ALA A 80 -17.96 8.22 0.25
C ALA A 80 -18.15 9.54 1.01
N GLU A 81 -19.10 9.66 1.95
CA GLU A 81 -19.26 10.85 2.81
C GLU A 81 -17.98 11.16 3.63
N VAL A 82 -17.27 10.12 4.06
CA VAL A 82 -16.01 10.27 4.81
C VAL A 82 -14.76 10.27 3.91
N LEU A 83 -14.94 10.17 2.59
CA LEU A 83 -13.84 10.26 1.64
C LEU A 83 -13.25 11.68 1.66
N ARG A 84 -11.93 11.73 1.60
CA ARG A 84 -11.10 12.92 1.43
C ARG A 84 -10.30 12.67 0.15
N PRO A 85 -10.78 13.15 -1.01
CA PRO A 85 -10.08 12.95 -2.27
C PRO A 85 -8.67 13.54 -2.21
N VAL A 86 -7.70 12.78 -2.71
CA VAL A 86 -6.29 13.16 -2.77
C VAL A 86 -5.82 13.07 -4.22
N ASN A 87 -4.96 14.00 -4.64
CA ASN A 87 -4.32 13.96 -5.95
C ASN A 87 -2.84 13.55 -5.82
N ALA A 88 -2.26 13.00 -6.89
CA ALA A 88 -0.81 12.80 -6.93
C ALA A 88 -0.07 14.14 -6.82
N GLY A 89 1.03 14.16 -6.07
CA GLY A 89 1.79 15.36 -5.70
C GLY A 89 1.25 16.09 -4.47
N GLU A 90 0.11 15.69 -3.93
CA GLU A 90 -0.48 16.32 -2.75
C GLU A 90 0.19 15.83 -1.45
N SER A 91 0.41 16.76 -0.52
CA SER A 91 0.87 16.49 0.84
C SER A 91 -0.26 16.77 1.82
N PHE A 92 -0.49 15.85 2.76
CA PHE A 92 -1.56 15.96 3.75
C PHE A 92 -1.18 15.26 5.06
N THR A 93 -2.07 15.30 6.04
CA THR A 93 -1.91 14.59 7.33
C THR A 93 -3.12 13.70 7.55
N ALA A 94 -2.87 12.44 7.93
CA ALA A 94 -3.89 11.45 8.27
C ALA A 94 -3.49 10.75 9.58
N ALA A 95 -4.42 10.66 10.54
CA ALA A 95 -4.15 10.13 11.88
C ALA A 95 -2.90 10.75 12.57
N GLY A 96 -2.63 12.04 12.32
CA GLY A 96 -1.45 12.72 12.85
C GLY A 96 -0.12 12.42 12.12
N VAL A 97 -0.14 11.59 11.07
CA VAL A 97 1.03 11.22 10.27
C VAL A 97 1.08 12.03 8.97
N ALA A 98 2.26 12.59 8.65
CA ALA A 98 2.47 13.26 7.37
C ALA A 98 2.47 12.24 6.22
N VAL A 99 1.78 12.55 5.13
CA VAL A 99 1.67 11.68 3.94
C VAL A 99 1.85 12.51 2.67
N ARG A 100 2.61 11.97 1.72
CA ARG A 100 2.71 12.51 0.35
C ARG A 100 2.22 11.48 -0.65
N ALA A 101 1.32 11.91 -1.54
CA ALA A 101 0.75 11.07 -2.56
C ALA A 101 1.55 11.15 -3.87
N TYR A 102 1.69 10.01 -4.54
CA TYR A 102 2.47 9.84 -5.76
C TYR A 102 1.69 9.08 -6.82
N GLY A 103 2.17 9.12 -8.06
CA GLY A 103 1.60 8.36 -9.17
C GLY A 103 0.38 9.03 -9.78
N GLY A 104 -0.78 8.39 -9.65
CA GLY A 104 -2.04 8.82 -10.28
C GLY A 104 -2.60 7.83 -11.29
N ARG A 105 -1.85 6.77 -11.64
CA ARG A 105 -2.32 5.70 -12.54
C ARG A 105 -1.77 4.36 -12.09
N HIS A 106 -2.61 3.33 -12.18
CA HIS A 106 -2.25 1.93 -11.98
C HIS A 106 -1.29 1.46 -13.08
N ALA A 107 -0.46 0.45 -12.80
CA ALA A 107 0.34 -0.24 -13.81
C ALA A 107 -0.57 -0.91 -14.86
N VAL A 108 -0.10 -1.02 -16.10
CA VAL A 108 -0.92 -1.61 -17.17
C VAL A 108 -1.04 -3.12 -16.99
N ILE A 109 -2.25 -3.63 -16.72
CA ILE A 109 -2.51 -5.08 -16.68
C ILE A 109 -2.52 -5.66 -18.10
N HIS A 110 -3.31 -5.07 -18.99
CA HIS A 110 -3.41 -5.45 -20.40
C HIS A 110 -3.93 -4.25 -21.20
N PRO A 111 -3.54 -4.04 -22.48
CA PRO A 111 -4.02 -2.93 -23.30
C PRO A 111 -5.55 -2.83 -23.44
N ASP A 112 -6.26 -3.95 -23.32
CA ASP A 112 -7.73 -4.00 -23.42
C ASP A 112 -8.45 -3.71 -22.09
N ILE A 113 -7.71 -3.56 -20.98
CA ILE A 113 -8.27 -3.25 -19.67
C ILE A 113 -8.02 -1.76 -19.38
N PRO A 114 -9.07 -0.97 -19.05
CA PRO A 114 -8.90 0.43 -18.69
C PRO A 114 -7.91 0.61 -17.52
N VAL A 115 -7.00 1.56 -17.65
CA VAL A 115 -6.11 1.95 -16.56
C VAL A 115 -6.86 2.88 -15.62
N ILE A 116 -7.08 2.42 -14.39
CA ILE A 116 -7.70 3.19 -13.32
C ILE A 116 -6.67 4.04 -12.57
N ASP A 117 -7.16 4.86 -11.65
CA ASP A 117 -6.30 5.68 -10.80
C ASP A 117 -5.62 4.79 -9.74
N ASN A 118 -4.38 5.12 -9.39
CA ASN A 118 -3.65 4.52 -8.28
C ASN A 118 -2.75 5.58 -7.67
N LEU A 119 -2.85 5.76 -6.35
CA LEU A 119 -1.91 6.57 -5.59
C LEU A 119 -0.87 5.70 -4.89
N GLY A 120 0.37 6.14 -4.88
CA GLY A 120 1.38 5.69 -3.92
C GLY A 120 1.45 6.64 -2.74
N TYR A 121 1.81 6.16 -1.55
CA TYR A 121 1.91 6.96 -0.34
C TYR A 121 3.30 6.86 0.28
N LEU A 122 3.97 8.01 0.40
CA LEU A 122 5.15 8.17 1.24
C LEU A 122 4.71 8.67 2.61
N ILE A 123 4.90 7.83 3.62
CA ILE A 123 4.38 8.01 4.97
C ILE A 123 5.53 8.43 5.87
N ASN A 124 5.36 9.59 6.51
CA ASN A 124 6.31 10.22 7.41
C ASN A 124 7.71 10.39 6.83
N ASP A 125 7.84 10.51 5.50
CA ASP A 125 9.12 10.54 4.77
C ASP A 125 10.03 9.32 5.02
N VAL A 126 9.47 8.21 5.51
CA VAL A 126 10.22 6.97 5.85
C VAL A 126 9.75 5.78 5.01
N VAL A 127 8.44 5.60 4.89
CA VAL A 127 7.85 4.36 4.34
C VAL A 127 7.11 4.65 3.05
N TYR A 128 7.48 3.98 1.97
CA TYR A 128 6.77 4.10 0.70
C TYR A 128 5.92 2.86 0.38
N HIS A 129 4.62 3.10 0.15
CA HIS A 129 3.66 2.11 -0.31
C HIS A 129 3.11 2.54 -1.68
N PRO A 130 3.58 1.95 -2.80
CA PRO A 130 3.25 2.44 -4.14
C PRO A 130 1.87 2.00 -4.65
N GLY A 131 1.17 1.13 -3.91
CA GLY A 131 0.01 0.42 -4.45
C GLY A 131 0.43 -0.42 -5.64
N ASP A 132 -0.40 -0.41 -6.67
CA ASP A 132 -0.18 -1.15 -7.90
C ASP A 132 0.44 -0.27 -8.99
N SER A 133 1.56 0.37 -8.64
CA SER A 133 2.33 1.19 -9.55
C SER A 133 3.83 1.03 -9.31
N LEU A 134 4.64 1.38 -10.32
CA LEU A 134 6.09 1.42 -10.23
C LEU A 134 6.60 2.87 -10.30
N VAL A 135 5.86 3.79 -9.68
CA VAL A 135 6.20 5.23 -9.67
C VAL A 135 7.22 5.50 -8.57
N VAL A 136 8.37 6.02 -8.96
CA VAL A 136 9.45 6.42 -8.04
C VAL A 136 9.08 7.78 -7.42
N PRO A 137 9.07 7.92 -6.08
CA PRO A 137 8.82 9.20 -5.43
C PRO A 137 9.99 10.15 -5.69
N ASP A 138 9.69 11.40 -6.00
CA ASP A 138 10.69 12.41 -6.28
C ASP A 138 11.29 13.01 -4.99
N GLU A 139 12.55 13.45 -5.09
CA GLU A 139 13.21 14.36 -4.15
C GLU A 139 13.33 13.89 -2.69
N THR A 140 13.02 12.62 -2.38
CA THR A 140 13.05 12.11 -1.00
C THR A 140 13.68 10.73 -0.90
N PRO A 141 14.72 10.56 -0.06
CA PRO A 141 15.22 9.25 0.30
C PRO A 141 14.11 8.41 0.95
N VAL A 142 13.86 7.20 0.42
CA VAL A 142 12.96 6.23 1.04
C VAL A 142 13.78 5.33 1.94
N ASP A 143 13.44 5.23 3.23
CA ASP A 143 14.10 4.26 4.12
C ASP A 143 13.59 2.84 3.85
N THR A 144 12.27 2.69 3.86
CA THR A 144 11.59 1.40 3.77
C THR A 144 10.58 1.40 2.62
N LEU A 145 10.81 0.56 1.61
CA LEU A 145 9.89 0.35 0.50
C LEU A 145 9.05 -0.90 0.75
N PHE A 146 7.74 -0.85 0.54
CA PHE A 146 6.93 -2.06 0.36
C PHE A 146 6.73 -2.31 -1.13
N ALA A 147 7.55 -3.21 -1.70
CA ALA A 147 7.62 -3.41 -3.15
C ALA A 147 6.55 -4.43 -3.61
N PRO A 148 5.68 -4.10 -4.59
CA PRO A 148 4.69 -5.03 -5.15
C PRO A 148 5.39 -6.11 -5.96
N ILE A 149 5.62 -7.28 -5.35
CA ILE A 149 6.55 -8.29 -5.88
C ILE A 149 5.97 -9.13 -7.00
N HIS A 150 4.64 -9.19 -7.12
CA HIS A 150 3.96 -10.03 -8.08
C HIS A 150 2.49 -9.65 -8.26
N ALA A 151 2.07 -9.39 -9.49
CA ALA A 151 0.68 -9.23 -9.89
C ALA A 151 0.51 -9.57 -11.38
N PRO A 152 -0.72 -9.71 -11.90
CA PRO A 152 -0.94 -9.93 -13.34
C PRO A 152 -0.33 -8.87 -14.26
N TRP A 153 -0.19 -7.63 -13.77
CA TRP A 153 0.43 -6.52 -14.49
C TRP A 153 1.96 -6.49 -14.40
N SER A 154 2.56 -7.26 -13.48
CA SER A 154 3.98 -7.11 -13.14
C SER A 154 4.87 -8.02 -13.98
N LYS A 155 6.05 -7.51 -14.35
CA LYS A 155 7.20 -8.34 -14.73
C LYS A 155 8.28 -8.20 -13.66
N PHE A 156 8.85 -9.32 -13.24
CA PHE A 156 9.91 -9.36 -12.23
C PHE A 156 11.04 -8.33 -12.46
N SER A 157 11.52 -8.22 -13.70
CA SER A 157 12.60 -7.28 -14.05
C SER A 157 12.23 -5.81 -13.82
N GLU A 158 10.99 -5.43 -14.12
CA GLU A 158 10.51 -4.05 -13.94
C GLU A 158 10.39 -3.71 -12.45
N VAL A 159 10.02 -4.68 -11.60
CA VAL A 159 9.98 -4.50 -10.14
C VAL A 159 11.40 -4.38 -9.57
N VAL A 160 12.36 -5.16 -10.06
CA VAL A 160 13.79 -5.00 -9.68
C VAL A 160 14.31 -3.62 -10.05
N ASP A 161 14.05 -3.17 -11.27
CA ASP A 161 14.47 -1.85 -11.73
C ASP A 161 13.80 -0.73 -10.93
N PHE A 162 12.53 -0.90 -10.58
CA PHE A 162 11.82 -0.01 -9.67
C PHE A 162 12.47 0.06 -8.28
N ILE A 163 12.74 -1.08 -7.63
CA ILE A 163 13.41 -1.10 -6.31
C ILE A 163 14.77 -0.40 -6.39
N ARG A 164 15.54 -0.64 -7.45
CA ARG A 164 16.84 0.03 -7.67
C ARG A 164 16.71 1.54 -7.89
N ALA A 165 15.67 1.97 -8.60
CA ALA A 165 15.43 3.39 -8.87
C ALA A 165 14.97 4.15 -7.61
N VAL A 166 14.16 3.51 -6.75
CA VAL A 166 13.82 4.04 -5.42
C VAL A 166 15.06 4.06 -4.51
N ALA A 167 15.95 3.07 -4.66
CA ALA A 167 17.16 2.90 -3.86
C ALA A 167 16.91 2.94 -2.33
N PRO A 168 15.95 2.17 -1.79
CA PRO A 168 15.63 2.23 -0.37
C PRO A 168 16.72 1.57 0.47
N ARG A 169 16.79 1.91 1.77
CA ARG A 169 17.68 1.19 2.70
C ARG A 169 17.27 -0.28 2.83
N ARG A 170 15.95 -0.56 2.89
CA ARG A 170 15.37 -1.90 2.89
C ARG A 170 14.07 -1.97 2.09
N ALA A 171 13.75 -3.15 1.58
CA ALA A 171 12.49 -3.44 0.90
C ALA A 171 11.78 -4.64 1.52
N TYR A 172 10.49 -4.47 1.82
CA TYR A 172 9.60 -5.55 2.20
C TYR A 172 8.69 -5.94 1.05
N ALA A 173 8.35 -7.23 0.97
CA ALA A 173 7.41 -7.72 -0.02
C ALA A 173 5.98 -7.20 0.24
N LEU A 174 5.38 -6.61 -0.80
CA LEU A 174 3.96 -6.31 -0.95
C LEU A 174 3.37 -7.20 -2.05
N HIS A 175 2.05 -7.41 -2.05
CA HIS A 175 1.34 -8.09 -3.15
C HIS A 175 1.78 -9.57 -3.34
N ASP A 176 1.95 -10.30 -2.23
CA ASP A 176 2.49 -11.67 -2.19
C ASP A 176 1.43 -12.77 -2.09
N ALA A 177 0.19 -12.45 -1.73
CA ALA A 177 -0.88 -13.44 -1.48
C ALA A 177 -1.29 -14.32 -2.68
N LEU A 178 -0.93 -13.95 -3.91
CA LEU A 178 -1.20 -14.76 -5.11
C LEU A 178 -0.20 -15.90 -5.31
N LEU A 179 0.89 -15.90 -4.55
CA LEU A 179 1.98 -16.85 -4.71
C LEU A 179 1.85 -18.00 -3.72
N ASN A 180 2.13 -19.21 -4.20
CA ASN A 180 2.41 -20.35 -3.32
C ASN A 180 3.89 -20.35 -2.89
N ASP A 181 4.26 -21.29 -2.01
CA ASP A 181 5.62 -21.40 -1.47
C ASP A 181 6.72 -21.51 -2.53
N ASN A 182 6.42 -22.15 -3.66
CA ASN A 182 7.39 -22.25 -4.76
C ASN A 182 7.63 -20.89 -5.42
N GLY A 183 6.55 -20.14 -5.70
CA GLY A 183 6.62 -18.79 -6.25
C GLY A 183 7.36 -17.84 -5.32
N LEU A 184 7.02 -17.87 -4.03
CA LEU A 184 7.69 -17.09 -2.99
C LEU A 184 9.18 -17.44 -2.92
N GLY A 185 9.55 -18.72 -2.86
CA GLY A 185 10.95 -19.14 -2.80
C GLY A 185 11.78 -18.81 -4.04
N VAL A 186 11.16 -18.66 -5.22
CA VAL A 186 11.85 -18.14 -6.41
C VAL A 186 12.06 -16.65 -6.29
N LEU A 187 11.00 -15.88 -6.02
CA LEU A 187 11.07 -14.43 -5.98
C LEU A 187 11.93 -13.91 -4.82
N ASP A 188 11.82 -14.50 -3.63
CA ASP A 188 12.60 -14.11 -2.44
C ASP A 188 14.12 -14.15 -2.76
N ARG A 189 14.58 -15.24 -3.40
CA ARG A 189 15.97 -15.39 -3.83
C ARG A 189 16.37 -14.39 -4.90
N GLN A 190 15.50 -14.14 -5.89
CA GLN A 190 15.83 -13.25 -7.01
C GLN A 190 15.86 -11.78 -6.56
N TYR A 191 14.90 -11.33 -5.76
CA TYR A 191 14.92 -9.97 -5.20
C TYR A 191 16.09 -9.77 -4.24
N THR A 192 16.42 -10.75 -3.39
CA THR A 192 17.63 -10.69 -2.55
C THR A 192 18.90 -10.53 -3.39
N ALA A 193 19.01 -11.25 -4.51
CA ALA A 193 20.20 -11.22 -5.35
C ALA A 193 20.31 -9.95 -6.22
N LEU A 194 19.19 -9.40 -6.68
CA LEU A 194 19.19 -8.39 -7.75
C LEU A 194 18.74 -7.01 -7.31
N SER A 195 17.93 -6.86 -6.25
CA SER A 195 17.38 -5.57 -5.86
C SER A 195 18.42 -4.53 -5.46
N GLY A 196 19.59 -4.97 -4.96
CA GLY A 196 20.63 -4.07 -4.46
C GLY A 196 20.29 -3.43 -3.10
N THR A 197 19.25 -3.91 -2.42
CA THR A 197 18.82 -3.45 -1.08
C THR A 197 18.62 -4.64 -0.14
N GLU A 198 18.48 -4.39 1.15
CA GLU A 198 18.08 -5.42 2.11
C GLU A 198 16.63 -5.81 1.86
N TYR A 199 16.41 -6.99 1.24
CA TYR A 199 15.08 -7.49 0.92
C TYR A 199 14.60 -8.53 1.93
N GLN A 200 13.34 -8.45 2.34
CA GLN A 200 12.70 -9.45 3.17
C GLN A 200 11.20 -9.57 2.87
N ARG A 201 10.63 -10.77 3.00
CA ARG A 201 9.19 -10.95 3.12
C ARG A 201 8.78 -11.03 4.59
N LEU A 202 7.75 -10.28 4.95
CA LEU A 202 7.18 -10.28 6.30
C LEU A 202 5.99 -11.23 6.35
N GLU A 203 5.94 -12.10 7.36
CA GLU A 203 4.76 -12.91 7.66
C GLU A 203 3.61 -12.01 8.14
N PRO A 204 2.35 -12.33 7.83
CA PRO A 204 1.21 -11.55 8.32
C PRO A 204 1.22 -11.40 9.85
N GLY A 205 0.98 -10.17 10.33
CA GLY A 205 1.06 -9.79 11.74
C GLY A 205 2.48 -9.44 12.23
N SER A 206 3.51 -9.58 11.39
CA SER A 206 4.88 -9.16 11.73
C SER A 206 4.93 -7.67 12.01
N ARG A 207 5.64 -7.31 13.08
CA ARG A 207 5.86 -5.92 13.50
C ARG A 207 7.30 -5.51 13.25
N VAL A 208 7.48 -4.32 12.68
CA VAL A 208 8.81 -3.74 12.45
C VAL A 208 8.83 -2.28 12.88
N ASP A 209 9.91 -1.89 13.54
CA ASP A 209 10.17 -0.48 13.85
C ASP A 209 10.93 0.17 12.71
N VAL A 210 10.48 1.38 12.36
CA VAL A 210 11.01 2.22 11.29
C VAL A 210 11.21 3.65 11.77
#